data_AF-A0A1Y1BLT7-F1
#
_entry.id   AF-A0A1Y1BLT7-F1
#
_cell.length_a   1.000
_cell.length_b   1.000
_cell.length_c   1.000
_cell.angle_alpha   90.00
_cell.angle_beta   90.00
_cell.angle_gamma   90.00
#
_symmetry.space_group_name_H-M   'P 1'
#
loop_
_entity.id
_entity.type
_entity.pdbx_description
1 polymer ?
#
loop_
_entity_poly.entity_id
_entity_poly.type
_entity_poly.pdbx_seq_one_letter_code
_entity_poly.pdbx_strand_id
1 'polypeptide(L)'
;MSDRHARRGALKTLGLAAGTALLAAARPAHAATPETGALLPGGAARLADLTRRLAAVPRRRDFKTVPMILDHPDQWDHAALAEVIGYRGGPKQVWDNTELGGPWLNLMRNSLNAQIWSYGHPDFLVVSATHGSAHLALFDQAAWDKYGLAKFAGAAFPANTLLDAKPAQTKGAQDHALPDGAFSSHDNSIAALRQRGVVFLSCHNAIWELAERLDGANANPDKLPLDALAADLTNHVIPSAIVTPGAVGTLPELQQAGFTYAK
;
A
#
# COMPACT_ATOMS: atom_id res chain seq x y z
N MET A 1 -89.60 2.28 -19.89
CA MET A 1 -90.33 1.01 -20.07
C MET A 1 -89.32 -0.13 -19.97
N SER A 2 -89.58 -1.08 -19.05
CA SER A 2 -88.96 -2.40 -18.77
C SER A 2 -87.44 -2.54 -18.60
N ASP A 3 -86.94 -2.97 -17.43
CA ASP A 3 -86.82 -4.37 -16.93
C ASP A 3 -85.77 -5.18 -17.71
N ARG A 4 -84.95 -6.11 -17.18
CA ARG A 4 -84.51 -6.58 -15.85
C ARG A 4 -83.46 -7.68 -16.15
N HIS A 5 -82.46 -7.80 -15.29
CA HIS A 5 -81.71 -9.02 -14.89
C HIS A 5 -81.09 -10.02 -15.90
N ALA A 6 -79.83 -10.40 -15.58
CA ALA A 6 -79.32 -11.77 -15.31
C ALA A 6 -78.01 -12.06 -16.08
N ARG A 7 -76.83 -12.04 -15.45
CA ARG A 7 -76.18 -13.06 -14.57
C ARG A 7 -75.28 -14.06 -15.34
N ARG A 8 -74.12 -14.32 -14.71
CA ARG A 8 -73.09 -15.36 -14.92
C ARG A 8 -72.02 -14.99 -15.97
N GLY A 9 -70.72 -14.97 -15.67
CA GLY A 9 -69.95 -15.45 -14.54
C GLY A 9 -68.69 -16.14 -15.08
N ALA A 10 -67.49 -15.74 -14.61
CA ALA A 10 -66.33 -16.61 -14.39
C ALA A 10 -65.09 -15.74 -14.13
N LEU A 11 -64.54 -15.90 -12.92
CA LEU A 11 -63.22 -15.46 -12.53
C LEU A 11 -62.15 -16.11 -13.40
N LYS A 12 -61.13 -15.35 -13.82
CA LYS A 12 -59.78 -15.86 -14.01
C LYS A 12 -58.80 -15.00 -13.22
N THR A 13 -58.22 -15.68 -12.25
CA THR A 13 -57.18 -15.29 -11.30
C THR A 13 -55.96 -14.66 -11.98
N LEU A 14 -55.59 -13.45 -11.55
CA LEU A 14 -54.28 -12.85 -11.78
C LEU A 14 -53.32 -13.36 -10.69
N GLY A 15 -52.33 -14.16 -11.09
CA GLY A 15 -51.22 -14.53 -10.23
C GLY A 15 -50.25 -13.36 -10.07
N LEU A 16 -50.11 -12.86 -8.84
CA LEU A 16 -48.98 -12.04 -8.43
C LEU A 16 -47.86 -12.97 -7.94
N ALA A 17 -46.77 -13.07 -8.71
CA ALA A 17 -45.48 -13.50 -8.20
C ALA A 17 -44.62 -12.23 -8.04
N ALA A 18 -44.51 -11.75 -6.80
CA ALA A 18 -43.67 -10.61 -6.45
C ALA A 18 -42.18 -10.99 -6.64
N GLY A 19 -41.48 -10.16 -7.43
CA GLY A 19 -40.08 -10.36 -7.78
C GLY A 19 -39.15 -10.26 -6.57
N THR A 20 -38.12 -11.09 -6.62
CA THR A 20 -36.97 -11.14 -5.72
C THR A 20 -36.28 -9.78 -5.60
N ALA A 21 -36.20 -9.24 -4.38
CA ALA A 21 -35.33 -8.12 -4.06
C ALA A 21 -33.86 -8.57 -4.15
N LEU A 22 -33.17 -8.15 -5.21
CA LEU A 22 -31.71 -8.24 -5.30
C LEU A 22 -31.13 -7.17 -4.36
N LEU A 23 -30.78 -7.58 -3.14
CA LEU A 23 -29.83 -6.86 -2.31
C LEU A 23 -28.45 -6.99 -2.97
N ALA A 24 -28.20 -6.16 -3.98
CA ALA A 24 -26.85 -5.89 -4.43
C ALA A 24 -26.15 -5.15 -3.28
N ALA A 25 -25.38 -5.89 -2.48
CA ALA A 25 -24.41 -5.31 -1.58
C ALA A 25 -23.55 -4.34 -2.42
N ALA A 26 -23.71 -3.04 -2.16
CA ALA A 26 -22.87 -2.02 -2.76
C ALA A 26 -21.43 -2.30 -2.31
N ARG A 27 -20.66 -3.00 -3.16
CA ARG A 27 -19.20 -3.02 -3.02
C ARG A 27 -18.76 -1.56 -3.15
N PRO A 28 -18.03 -1.00 -2.18
CA PRO A 28 -17.47 0.32 -2.35
C PRO A 28 -16.64 0.31 -3.64
N ALA A 29 -16.99 1.22 -4.55
CA ALA A 29 -16.19 1.45 -5.74
C ALA A 29 -14.78 1.78 -5.25
N HIS A 30 -13.83 0.88 -5.53
CA HIS A 30 -12.43 1.18 -5.25
C HIS A 30 -12.08 2.38 -6.13
N ALA A 31 -11.83 3.53 -5.51
CA ALA A 31 -11.26 4.67 -6.20
C ALA A 31 -10.01 4.19 -6.94
N ALA A 32 -9.83 4.64 -8.18
CA ALA A 32 -8.65 4.29 -8.97
C ALA A 32 -7.39 4.55 -8.13
N THR A 33 -6.50 3.56 -8.05
CA THR A 33 -5.26 3.71 -7.30
C THR A 33 -4.48 4.89 -7.90
N PRO A 34 -4.12 5.90 -7.10
CA PRO A 34 -3.41 7.07 -7.61
C PRO A 34 -2.08 6.67 -8.28
N GLU A 35 -1.80 7.28 -9.43
CA GLU A 35 -0.60 6.97 -10.21
C GLU A 35 0.66 7.38 -9.44
N THR A 36 1.63 6.46 -9.35
CA THR A 36 2.91 6.72 -8.69
C THR A 36 3.69 7.77 -9.48
N GLY A 37 4.19 8.80 -8.80
CA GLY A 37 4.86 9.93 -9.45
C GLY A 37 3.94 11.01 -10.04
N ALA A 38 2.62 10.91 -9.89
CA ALA A 38 1.68 11.93 -10.42
C ALA A 38 1.86 13.35 -9.83
N LEU A 39 2.53 13.47 -8.68
CA LEU A 39 2.77 14.71 -7.94
C LEU A 39 4.26 15.01 -7.80
N LEU A 40 5.10 14.53 -8.71
CA LEU A 40 6.51 14.92 -8.75
C LEU A 40 6.63 16.43 -9.03
N PRO A 41 7.55 17.14 -8.37
CA PRO A 41 7.72 18.56 -8.60
C PRO A 41 8.37 18.83 -9.97
N GLY A 42 8.17 20.04 -10.49
CA GLY A 42 8.89 20.49 -11.67
C GLY A 42 10.41 20.38 -11.49
N GLY A 43 11.11 19.87 -12.51
CA GLY A 43 12.56 19.69 -12.49
C GLY A 43 13.05 18.35 -11.91
N ALA A 44 12.16 17.48 -11.43
CA ALA A 44 12.49 16.17 -10.84
C ALA A 44 12.81 15.08 -11.89
N ALA A 45 13.68 15.38 -12.86
CA ALA A 45 13.91 14.51 -14.01
C ALA A 45 14.50 13.15 -13.63
N ARG A 46 15.40 13.10 -12.65
CA ARG A 46 16.02 11.84 -12.20
C ARG A 46 15.04 11.02 -11.38
N LEU A 47 14.24 11.66 -10.53
CA LEU A 47 13.22 10.98 -9.74
C LEU A 47 12.08 10.43 -10.63
N ALA A 48 11.69 11.17 -11.67
CA ALA A 48 10.75 10.69 -12.68
C ALA A 48 11.31 9.47 -13.44
N ASP A 49 12.59 9.50 -13.80
CA ASP A 49 13.25 8.36 -14.42
C ASP A 49 13.29 7.13 -13.51
N LEU A 50 13.69 7.30 -12.24
CA LEU A 50 13.65 6.22 -11.24
C LEU A 50 12.23 5.65 -11.11
N THR A 51 11.21 6.51 -11.02
CA THR A 51 9.82 6.09 -10.89
C THR A 51 9.38 5.20 -12.06
N ARG A 52 9.71 5.60 -13.31
CA ARG A 52 9.43 4.77 -14.49
C ARG A 52 10.20 3.45 -14.47
N ARG A 53 11.49 3.47 -14.14
CA ARG A 53 12.31 2.25 -14.09
C ARG A 53 11.75 1.27 -13.06
N LEU A 54 11.42 1.74 -11.86
CA LEU A 54 10.83 0.91 -10.80
C LEU A 54 9.46 0.33 -11.18
N ALA A 55 8.65 1.06 -11.95
CA ALA A 55 7.39 0.56 -12.48
C ALA A 55 7.57 -0.51 -13.57
N ALA A 56 8.68 -0.46 -14.31
CA ALA A 56 9.02 -1.43 -15.35
C ALA A 56 9.74 -2.67 -14.81
N VAL A 57 10.39 -2.60 -13.65
CA VAL A 57 11.07 -3.76 -13.05
C VAL A 57 10.03 -4.79 -12.58
N PRO A 58 10.07 -6.04 -13.09
CA PRO A 58 9.17 -7.10 -12.65
C PRO A 58 9.28 -7.37 -11.15
N ARG A 59 8.14 -7.60 -10.51
CA ARG A 59 8.05 -8.01 -9.11
C ARG A 59 7.54 -9.43 -9.04
N ARG A 60 8.29 -10.32 -8.39
CA ARG A 60 7.84 -11.69 -8.18
C ARG A 60 6.85 -11.69 -7.02
N ARG A 61 5.62 -12.14 -7.24
CA ARG A 61 4.53 -12.23 -6.24
C ARG A 61 3.74 -13.53 -6.41
N ASP A 62 4.43 -14.58 -6.84
CA ASP A 62 3.89 -15.92 -7.09
C ASP A 62 4.65 -17.00 -6.31
N PHE A 63 5.33 -16.61 -5.24
CA PHE A 63 6.12 -17.51 -4.40
C PHE A 63 5.23 -18.62 -3.84
N LYS A 64 5.76 -19.86 -3.83
CA LYS A 64 5.13 -21.02 -3.20
C LYS A 64 5.70 -21.29 -1.83
N THR A 65 7.01 -21.11 -1.72
CA THR A 65 7.77 -21.08 -0.48
C THR A 65 8.84 -20.00 -0.64
N VAL A 66 9.30 -19.48 0.49
CA VAL A 66 10.51 -18.65 0.60
C VAL A 66 11.32 -19.22 1.77
N PRO A 67 12.65 -19.08 1.82
CA PRO A 67 13.44 -19.46 2.99
C PRO A 67 13.44 -18.35 4.05
N MET A 68 13.75 -18.70 5.30
CA MET A 68 13.88 -17.73 6.39
C MET A 68 15.01 -16.75 6.14
N ILE A 69 16.18 -17.28 5.76
CA ILE A 69 17.34 -16.48 5.37
C ILE A 69 17.43 -16.47 3.86
N LEU A 70 17.51 -15.27 3.28
CA LEU A 70 17.71 -15.10 1.85
C LEU A 70 19.20 -15.01 1.52
N ASP A 71 19.68 -15.89 0.66
CA ASP A 71 21.07 -16.03 0.23
C ASP A 71 21.26 -15.83 -1.28
N HIS A 72 20.17 -15.77 -2.04
CA HIS A 72 20.21 -15.61 -3.50
C HIS A 72 19.31 -14.46 -4.01
N PRO A 73 19.83 -13.58 -4.90
CA PRO A 73 19.12 -12.40 -5.41
C PRO A 73 17.71 -12.63 -6.00
N ASP A 74 17.40 -13.84 -6.44
CA ASP A 74 16.09 -14.22 -7.00
C ASP A 74 15.02 -14.49 -5.93
N GLN A 75 15.40 -14.45 -4.65
CA GLN A 75 14.50 -14.65 -3.50
C GLN A 75 13.88 -13.33 -2.99
N TRP A 76 14.30 -12.17 -3.50
CA TRP A 76 13.72 -10.86 -3.18
C TRP A 76 13.67 -9.96 -4.43
N ASP A 77 13.21 -8.72 -4.28
CA ASP A 77 13.15 -7.76 -5.39
C ASP A 77 14.52 -7.12 -5.69
N HIS A 78 15.54 -7.93 -5.93
CA HIS A 78 16.94 -7.48 -6.06
C HIS A 78 17.13 -6.40 -7.13
N ALA A 79 16.61 -6.63 -8.34
CA ALA A 79 16.77 -5.69 -9.46
C ALA A 79 16.22 -4.30 -9.12
N ALA A 80 15.08 -4.24 -8.42
CA ALA A 80 14.50 -2.97 -8.04
C ALA A 80 15.21 -2.31 -6.86
N LEU A 81 15.69 -3.08 -5.89
CA LEU A 81 16.52 -2.55 -4.82
C LEU A 81 17.83 -1.96 -5.38
N ALA A 82 18.42 -2.62 -6.38
CA ALA A 82 19.59 -2.12 -7.10
C ALA A 82 19.30 -0.77 -7.78
N GLU A 83 18.10 -0.55 -8.31
CA GLU A 83 17.72 0.76 -8.88
C GLU A 83 17.67 1.88 -7.85
N VAL A 84 17.19 1.57 -6.63
CA VAL A 84 17.16 2.53 -5.51
C VAL A 84 18.57 2.87 -5.04
N ILE A 85 19.40 1.85 -4.79
CA ILE A 85 20.81 2.00 -4.40
C ILE A 85 21.59 2.75 -5.50
N GLY A 86 21.29 2.45 -6.76
CA GLY A 86 21.86 3.08 -7.95
C GLY A 86 21.43 4.53 -8.17
N TYR A 87 20.43 5.05 -7.45
CA TYR A 87 19.89 6.39 -7.70
C TYR A 87 20.96 7.48 -7.57
N ARG A 88 21.08 8.30 -8.63
CA ARG A 88 22.08 9.38 -8.77
C ARG A 88 21.49 10.78 -8.61
N GLY A 89 20.20 10.93 -8.31
CA GLY A 89 19.68 12.21 -7.86
C GLY A 89 20.06 12.49 -6.40
N GLY A 90 19.62 13.62 -5.86
CA GLY A 90 19.94 13.98 -4.50
C GLY A 90 19.23 15.26 -4.01
N PRO A 91 19.20 15.47 -2.68
CA PRO A 91 19.64 14.56 -1.61
C PRO A 91 18.81 13.26 -1.52
N LYS A 92 19.23 12.32 -0.68
CA LYS A 92 18.56 11.03 -0.50
C LYS A 92 18.43 10.73 0.99
N GLN A 93 17.25 10.30 1.43
CA GLN A 93 16.98 10.00 2.84
C GLN A 93 16.26 8.65 2.97
N VAL A 94 16.69 7.85 3.93
CA VAL A 94 16.01 6.60 4.31
C VAL A 94 15.42 6.74 5.71
N TRP A 95 14.17 6.33 5.87
CA TRP A 95 13.41 6.36 7.12
C TRP A 95 13.22 4.95 7.67
N ASP A 96 13.64 4.73 8.91
CA ASP A 96 13.55 3.48 9.65
C ASP A 96 12.21 3.36 10.38
N ASN A 97 11.21 2.81 9.69
CA ASN A 97 9.83 2.81 10.12
C ASN A 97 9.49 1.50 10.84
N THR A 98 9.20 1.59 12.13
CA THR A 98 9.04 0.42 13.03
C THR A 98 7.64 0.27 13.64
N GLU A 99 6.92 1.37 13.81
CA GLU A 99 5.62 1.42 14.49
C GLU A 99 4.49 1.83 13.54
N LEU A 100 3.43 1.01 13.45
CA LEU A 100 2.30 1.26 12.55
C LEU A 100 1.66 2.64 12.75
N GLY A 101 1.35 2.97 14.00
CA GLY A 101 0.81 4.27 14.40
C GLY A 101 1.85 5.38 14.58
N GLY A 102 3.11 5.12 14.22
CA GLY A 102 4.18 6.10 14.33
C GLY A 102 4.02 7.27 13.36
N PRO A 103 4.77 8.37 13.55
CA PRO A 103 4.62 9.60 12.78
C PRO A 103 5.24 9.55 11.37
N TRP A 104 5.77 8.39 10.95
CA TRP A 104 6.64 8.21 9.78
C TRP A 104 6.05 8.75 8.46
N LEU A 105 4.76 8.56 8.19
CA LEU A 105 4.09 9.11 7.01
C LEU A 105 4.17 10.65 6.99
N ASN A 106 3.83 11.27 8.13
CA ASN A 106 3.86 12.71 8.29
C ASN A 106 5.29 13.25 8.19
N LEU A 107 6.27 12.56 8.78
CA LEU A 107 7.66 13.00 8.77
C LEU A 107 8.28 12.94 7.37
N MET A 108 8.04 11.86 6.61
CA MET A 108 8.45 11.78 5.20
C MET A 108 7.79 12.87 4.36
N ARG A 109 6.46 13.08 4.53
CA ARG A 109 5.70 14.13 3.84
C ARG A 109 6.27 15.52 4.12
N ASN A 110 6.61 15.79 5.39
CA ASN A 110 7.22 17.05 5.82
C ASN A 110 8.63 17.24 5.23
N SER A 111 9.46 16.20 5.26
CA SER A 111 10.82 16.22 4.69
C SER A 111 10.80 16.53 3.19
N LEU A 112 9.92 15.87 2.43
CA LEU A 112 9.71 16.19 1.02
C LEU A 112 9.35 17.67 0.82
N ASN A 113 8.45 18.23 1.64
CA ASN A 113 8.04 19.63 1.49
C ASN A 113 9.24 20.58 1.63
N ALA A 114 10.02 20.44 2.71
CA ALA A 114 11.15 21.31 2.95
C ALA A 114 12.25 21.12 1.88
N GLN A 115 12.59 19.88 1.55
CA GLN A 115 13.66 19.58 0.58
C GLN A 115 13.33 20.10 -0.82
N ILE A 116 12.09 19.90 -1.27
CA ILE A 116 11.69 20.30 -2.62
C ILE A 116 11.59 21.83 -2.73
N TRP A 117 10.83 22.48 -1.85
CA TRP A 117 10.48 23.90 -2.04
C TRP A 117 11.37 24.88 -1.28
N SER A 118 11.80 24.54 -0.06
CA SER A 118 12.66 25.44 0.74
C SER A 118 14.12 25.32 0.33
N TYR A 119 14.60 24.10 0.07
CA TYR A 119 15.99 23.85 -0.31
C TYR A 119 16.21 23.70 -1.83
N GLY A 120 15.14 23.65 -2.63
CA GLY A 120 15.25 23.60 -4.09
C GLY A 120 15.81 22.27 -4.62
N HIS A 121 15.49 21.15 -3.97
CA HIS A 121 15.93 19.82 -4.37
C HIS A 121 14.78 19.02 -5.01
N PRO A 122 14.46 19.24 -6.30
CA PRO A 122 13.33 18.57 -6.95
C PRO A 122 13.54 17.06 -7.09
N ASP A 123 14.80 16.60 -7.15
CA ASP A 123 15.18 15.18 -7.24
C ASP A 123 15.39 14.51 -5.87
N PHE A 124 14.94 15.13 -4.77
CA PHE A 124 15.05 14.57 -3.42
C PHE A 124 14.29 13.24 -3.32
N LEU A 125 15.01 12.16 -2.98
CA LEU A 125 14.43 10.83 -2.83
C LEU A 125 14.26 10.47 -1.36
N VAL A 126 13.05 10.04 -1.01
CA VAL A 126 12.74 9.43 0.28
C VAL A 126 12.48 7.93 0.09
N VAL A 127 13.12 7.12 0.93
CA VAL A 127 12.96 5.67 1.00
C VAL A 127 12.42 5.30 2.38
N SER A 128 11.37 4.50 2.42
CA SER A 128 10.78 3.96 3.65
C SER A 128 11.30 2.55 3.89
N ALA A 129 12.25 2.37 4.80
CA ALA A 129 12.68 1.07 5.28
C ALA A 129 11.68 0.58 6.35
N THR A 130 10.62 -0.11 5.92
CA THR A 130 9.50 -0.47 6.80
C THR A 130 9.64 -1.89 7.34
N HIS A 131 9.61 -2.03 8.67
CA HIS A 131 9.63 -3.30 9.40
C HIS A 131 8.88 -3.16 10.73
N GLY A 132 9.00 -4.13 11.63
CA GLY A 132 8.22 -4.15 12.87
C GLY A 132 6.71 -4.14 12.60
N SER A 133 5.94 -3.47 13.47
CA SER A 133 4.49 -3.36 13.25
C SER A 133 4.12 -2.43 12.10
N ALA A 134 4.98 -1.47 11.73
CA ALA A 134 4.77 -0.61 10.56
C ALA A 134 4.68 -1.41 9.26
N HIS A 135 5.31 -2.57 9.20
CA HIS A 135 5.28 -3.46 8.03
C HIS A 135 3.86 -3.87 7.62
N LEU A 136 2.94 -3.98 8.60
CA LEU A 136 1.54 -4.32 8.34
C LEU A 136 0.88 -3.35 7.35
N ALA A 137 1.34 -2.10 7.28
CA ALA A 137 0.84 -1.10 6.33
C ALA A 137 1.13 -1.45 4.86
N LEU A 138 2.10 -2.33 4.59
CA LEU A 138 2.53 -2.69 3.23
C LEU A 138 1.84 -3.95 2.67
N PHE A 139 1.00 -4.63 3.45
CA PHE A 139 0.15 -5.69 2.93
C PHE A 139 -1.15 -5.13 2.33
N ASP A 140 -1.64 -5.74 1.26
CA ASP A 140 -2.96 -5.43 0.75
C ASP A 140 -4.09 -5.75 1.76
N GLN A 141 -5.28 -5.23 1.50
CA GLN A 141 -6.43 -5.48 2.38
C GLN A 141 -6.86 -6.96 2.39
N ALA A 142 -6.56 -7.73 1.34
CA ALA A 142 -6.92 -9.13 1.27
C ALA A 142 -6.14 -9.97 2.31
N ALA A 143 -4.86 -9.70 2.51
CA ALA A 143 -4.09 -10.29 3.62
C ALA A 143 -4.63 -9.86 4.98
N TRP A 144 -5.02 -8.59 5.13
CA TRP A 144 -5.63 -8.10 6.36
C TRP A 144 -6.89 -8.87 6.72
N ASP A 145 -7.76 -9.10 5.75
CA ASP A 145 -9.01 -9.83 5.92
C ASP A 145 -8.75 -11.33 6.15
N LYS A 146 -7.89 -11.95 5.34
CA LYS A 146 -7.55 -13.38 5.39
C LYS A 146 -6.92 -13.77 6.72
N TYR A 147 -5.94 -13.01 7.19
CA TYR A 147 -5.14 -13.32 8.38
C TYR A 147 -5.62 -12.58 9.64
N GLY A 148 -6.65 -11.74 9.53
CA GLY A 148 -7.17 -10.95 10.65
C GLY A 148 -6.12 -9.98 11.22
N LEU A 149 -5.32 -9.34 10.36
CA LEU A 149 -4.17 -8.52 10.76
C LEU A 149 -4.54 -7.33 11.67
N ALA A 150 -5.79 -6.88 11.64
CA ALA A 150 -6.32 -5.87 12.57
C ALA A 150 -6.09 -6.23 14.06
N LYS A 151 -6.11 -7.52 14.41
CA LYS A 151 -5.84 -8.00 15.79
C LYS A 151 -4.39 -7.75 16.21
N PHE A 152 -3.46 -7.72 15.26
CA PHE A 152 -2.03 -7.49 15.48
C PHE A 152 -1.67 -6.01 15.34
N ALA A 153 -2.47 -5.26 14.58
CA ALA A 153 -2.29 -3.83 14.34
C ALA A 153 -2.78 -2.92 15.49
N GLY A 154 -3.68 -3.44 16.33
CA GLY A 154 -4.28 -2.71 17.45
C GLY A 154 -5.58 -2.00 17.07
N ALA A 155 -6.35 -1.58 18.08
CA ALA A 155 -7.72 -1.09 17.90
C ALA A 155 -7.86 0.16 17.02
N ALA A 156 -6.79 0.95 16.88
CA ALA A 156 -6.77 2.12 16.00
C ALA A 156 -6.78 1.75 14.51
N PHE A 157 -6.47 0.49 14.17
CA PHE A 157 -6.34 -0.02 12.81
C PHE A 157 -7.27 -1.22 12.58
N PRO A 158 -8.58 -0.99 12.41
CA PRO A 158 -9.52 -2.05 12.07
C PRO A 158 -9.32 -2.59 10.63
N ALA A 159 -8.62 -1.83 9.77
CA ALA A 159 -8.30 -2.16 8.38
C ALA A 159 -7.05 -1.36 7.93
N ASN A 160 -6.48 -1.70 6.77
CA ASN A 160 -5.31 -1.02 6.23
C ASN A 160 -5.65 0.27 5.46
N THR A 161 -6.18 1.27 6.17
CA THR A 161 -6.55 2.56 5.57
C THR A 161 -5.35 3.47 5.24
N LEU A 162 -4.12 3.01 5.50
CA LEU A 162 -2.89 3.73 5.19
C LEU A 162 -2.55 3.66 3.69
N LEU A 163 -3.08 2.66 2.98
CA LEU A 163 -2.96 2.52 1.53
C LEU A 163 -3.95 3.40 0.77
N ASP A 164 -4.98 3.91 1.44
CA ASP A 164 -6.08 4.60 0.76
C ASP A 164 -5.68 5.99 0.29
N ALA A 165 -6.14 6.32 -0.92
CA ALA A 165 -6.19 7.69 -1.41
C ALA A 165 -7.00 8.57 -0.44
N LYS A 166 -6.51 9.78 -0.17
CA LYS A 166 -7.23 10.78 0.64
C LYS A 166 -7.81 11.87 -0.26
N PRO A 167 -8.91 12.54 0.14
CA PRO A 167 -9.53 13.60 -0.67
C PRO A 167 -8.57 14.71 -1.09
N ALA A 168 -7.59 15.04 -0.25
CA ALA A 168 -6.56 16.04 -0.51
C ALA A 168 -5.76 15.79 -1.82
N GLN A 169 -5.59 14.53 -2.23
CA GLN A 169 -4.86 14.13 -3.45
C GLN A 169 -5.52 14.66 -4.72
N THR A 170 -6.84 14.84 -4.70
CA THR A 170 -7.61 15.29 -5.87
C THR A 170 -7.39 16.75 -6.23
N LYS A 171 -6.76 17.53 -5.34
CA LYS A 171 -6.48 18.96 -5.53
C LYS A 171 -5.20 19.22 -6.34
N GLY A 172 -4.45 18.18 -6.67
CA GLY A 172 -3.29 18.25 -7.56
C GLY A 172 -2.10 19.03 -6.99
N ALA A 173 -1.17 19.41 -7.88
CA ALA A 173 0.12 20.02 -7.53
C ALA A 173 0.23 21.53 -7.80
N GLN A 174 -0.82 22.17 -8.33
CA GLN A 174 -0.75 23.55 -8.84
C GLN A 174 -0.48 24.59 -7.74
N ASP A 175 -1.16 24.46 -6.60
CA ASP A 175 -0.91 25.29 -5.42
C ASP A 175 -0.37 24.40 -4.29
N HIS A 176 0.96 24.40 -4.13
CA HIS A 176 1.60 23.58 -3.12
C HIS A 176 1.46 24.14 -1.70
N ALA A 177 1.00 25.38 -1.55
CA ALA A 177 0.75 26.03 -0.27
C ALA A 177 -0.69 25.86 0.22
N LEU A 178 -1.57 25.21 -0.57
CA LEU A 178 -2.96 25.00 -0.22
C LEU A 178 -3.09 24.21 1.10
N PRO A 179 -3.68 24.78 2.18
CA PRO A 179 -3.67 24.16 3.51
C PRO A 179 -4.35 22.80 3.60
N ASP A 180 -5.25 22.50 2.67
CA ASP A 180 -5.99 21.24 2.58
C ASP A 180 -5.72 20.50 1.25
N GLY A 181 -4.61 20.82 0.60
CA GLY A 181 -4.13 20.24 -0.67
C GLY A 181 -3.26 18.99 -0.50
N ALA A 182 -2.77 18.45 -1.63
CA ALA A 182 -2.06 17.16 -1.71
C ALA A 182 -0.70 17.11 -1.00
N PHE A 183 -0.18 18.25 -0.54
CA PHE A 183 1.07 18.33 0.23
C PHE A 183 0.85 18.73 1.69
N SER A 184 -0.41 18.87 2.10
CA SER A 184 -0.81 19.24 3.46
C SER A 184 -0.83 18.06 4.42
N SER A 185 -1.13 18.33 5.69
CA SER A 185 -1.33 17.29 6.71
C SER A 185 -2.58 16.45 6.58
N HIS A 186 -3.46 16.81 5.66
CA HIS A 186 -4.64 16.04 5.35
C HIS A 186 -4.35 14.87 4.40
N ASP A 187 -3.11 14.75 3.90
CA ASP A 187 -2.71 13.72 2.94
C ASP A 187 -1.57 12.82 3.45
N ASN A 188 -1.73 12.29 4.66
CA ASN A 188 -0.78 11.35 5.27
C ASN A 188 -1.19 9.90 4.96
N SER A 189 -0.81 9.42 3.77
CA SER A 189 -1.03 8.04 3.34
C SER A 189 0.13 7.52 2.50
N ILE A 190 0.26 6.20 2.38
CA ILE A 190 1.18 5.55 1.45
C ILE A 190 0.83 5.95 0.02
N ALA A 191 -0.47 6.01 -0.33
CA ALA A 191 -0.91 6.47 -1.65
C ALA A 191 -0.37 7.87 -1.98
N ALA A 192 -0.49 8.83 -1.06
CA ALA A 192 -0.01 10.19 -1.25
C ALA A 192 1.51 10.24 -1.47
N LEU A 193 2.26 9.54 -0.63
CA LEU A 193 3.71 9.50 -0.70
C LEU A 193 4.20 8.85 -2.00
N ARG A 194 3.51 7.82 -2.50
CA ARG A 194 3.80 7.21 -3.80
C ARG A 194 3.60 8.18 -4.97
N GLN A 195 2.55 9.01 -4.95
CA GLN A 195 2.38 10.05 -5.97
C GLN A 195 3.56 11.04 -5.98
N ARG A 196 4.24 11.20 -4.85
CA ARG A 196 5.40 12.07 -4.67
C ARG A 196 6.75 11.37 -4.87
N GLY A 197 6.75 10.14 -5.37
CA GLY A 197 7.97 9.39 -5.69
C GLY A 197 8.66 8.70 -4.51
N VAL A 198 8.01 8.60 -3.34
CA VAL A 198 8.55 7.82 -2.21
C VAL A 198 8.58 6.34 -2.56
N VAL A 199 9.72 5.71 -2.26
CA VAL A 199 9.91 4.26 -2.45
C VAL A 199 9.74 3.53 -1.12
N PHE A 200 8.91 2.48 -1.12
CA PHE A 200 8.65 1.66 0.06
C PHE A 200 9.44 0.35 0.00
N LEU A 201 10.17 0.04 1.07
CA LEU A 201 10.87 -1.22 1.25
C LEU A 201 10.12 -2.07 2.27
N SER A 202 9.89 -3.32 1.91
CA SER A 202 9.25 -4.35 2.71
C SER A 202 10.33 -5.29 3.24
N CYS A 203 10.34 -5.51 4.56
CA CYS A 203 11.32 -6.36 5.22
C CYS A 203 10.90 -7.83 5.18
N HIS A 204 11.70 -8.68 4.53
CA HIS A 204 11.46 -10.14 4.52
C HIS A 204 11.49 -10.76 5.91
N ASN A 205 12.44 -10.38 6.77
CA ASN A 205 12.45 -10.86 8.16
C ASN A 205 11.16 -10.50 8.92
N ALA A 206 10.58 -9.32 8.68
CA ALA A 206 9.31 -8.94 9.31
C ALA A 206 8.13 -9.78 8.79
N ILE A 207 8.16 -10.20 7.51
CA ILE A 207 7.18 -11.13 6.94
C ILE A 207 7.28 -12.49 7.64
N TRP A 208 8.50 -12.99 7.84
CA TRP A 208 8.75 -14.25 8.53
C TRP A 208 8.31 -14.23 10.00
N GLU A 209 8.68 -13.19 10.73
CA GLU A 209 8.24 -12.98 12.12
C GLU A 209 6.71 -12.87 12.21
N LEU A 210 6.05 -12.25 11.22
CA LEU A 210 4.59 -12.23 11.15
C LEU A 210 4.01 -13.63 10.90
N ALA A 211 4.61 -14.41 9.99
CA ALA A 211 4.19 -15.78 9.73
C ALA A 211 4.24 -16.63 11.00
N GLU A 212 5.32 -16.54 11.79
CA GLU A 212 5.46 -17.24 13.07
C GLU A 212 4.38 -16.80 14.08
N ARG A 213 4.12 -15.49 14.17
CA ARG A 213 3.07 -14.95 15.05
C ARG A 213 1.68 -15.41 14.65
N LEU A 214 1.38 -15.46 13.35
CA LEU A 214 0.10 -15.94 12.84
C LEU A 214 -0.09 -17.42 13.12
N ASP A 215 0.94 -18.24 12.90
CA ASP A 215 0.90 -19.66 13.20
C ASP A 215 0.70 -19.92 14.70
N GLY A 216 1.50 -19.28 15.55
CA GLY A 216 1.38 -19.38 17.01
C GLY A 216 0.05 -18.85 17.58
N ALA A 217 -0.61 -17.93 16.89
CA ALA A 217 -1.93 -17.42 17.24
C ALA A 217 -3.09 -18.23 16.64
N ASN A 218 -2.81 -19.33 15.92
CA ASN A 218 -3.78 -20.11 15.15
C ASN A 218 -4.59 -19.23 14.17
N ALA A 219 -3.91 -18.24 13.59
CA ALA A 219 -4.43 -17.28 12.60
C ALA A 219 -3.88 -17.58 11.19
N ASN A 220 -3.61 -18.85 10.92
CA ASN A 220 -3.19 -19.40 9.62
C ASN A 220 -4.35 -20.26 9.06
N PRO A 221 -5.36 -19.64 8.40
CA PRO A 221 -6.61 -20.33 8.05
C PRO A 221 -6.40 -21.50 7.08
N ASP A 222 -5.39 -21.40 6.21
CA ASP A 222 -5.06 -22.39 5.21
C ASP A 222 -4.12 -23.50 5.76
N LYS A 223 -3.66 -23.37 7.02
CA LYS A 223 -2.74 -24.30 7.70
C LYS A 223 -1.47 -24.56 6.88
N LEU A 224 -0.96 -23.50 6.25
CA LEU A 224 0.26 -23.56 5.46
C LEU A 224 1.45 -23.84 6.37
N PRO A 225 2.46 -24.63 5.93
CA PRO A 225 3.74 -24.65 6.62
C PRO A 225 4.36 -23.24 6.62
N LEU A 226 5.25 -22.97 7.57
CA LEU A 226 5.72 -21.61 7.88
C LEU A 226 6.37 -20.90 6.66
N ASP A 227 7.14 -21.62 5.86
CA ASP A 227 7.78 -21.14 4.64
C ASP A 227 6.77 -20.78 3.53
N ALA A 228 5.69 -21.56 3.41
CA ALA A 228 4.59 -21.28 2.50
C ALA A 228 3.69 -20.14 3.01
N LEU A 229 3.51 -20.01 4.32
CA LEU A 229 2.79 -18.88 4.93
C LEU A 229 3.55 -17.57 4.70
N ALA A 230 4.87 -17.56 4.91
CA ALA A 230 5.72 -16.42 4.60
C ALA A 230 5.71 -16.08 3.10
N ALA A 231 5.64 -17.08 2.22
CA ALA A 231 5.50 -16.87 0.79
C ALA A 231 4.15 -16.25 0.42
N ASP A 232 3.05 -16.74 1.00
CA ASP A 232 1.71 -16.18 0.77
C ASP A 232 1.63 -14.72 1.23
N LEU A 233 2.15 -14.40 2.43
CA LEU A 233 2.27 -13.03 2.91
C LEU A 233 3.13 -12.16 1.96
N THR A 234 4.27 -12.68 1.49
CA THR A 234 5.12 -11.98 0.52
C THR A 234 4.35 -11.64 -0.76
N ASN A 235 3.48 -12.54 -1.25
CA ASN A 235 2.66 -12.30 -2.42
C ASN A 235 1.60 -11.20 -2.20
N HIS A 236 1.20 -10.96 -0.95
CA HIS A 236 0.27 -9.91 -0.54
C HIS A 236 0.95 -8.56 -0.22
N VAL A 237 2.28 -8.46 -0.31
CA VAL A 237 2.96 -7.14 -0.26
C VAL A 237 2.55 -6.32 -1.48
N ILE A 238 2.14 -5.07 -1.25
CA ILE A 238 1.63 -4.20 -2.34
C ILE A 238 2.61 -4.15 -3.53
N PRO A 239 2.12 -4.10 -4.78
CA PRO A 239 2.99 -4.20 -5.96
C PRO A 239 4.09 -3.15 -6.05
N SER A 240 3.87 -1.96 -5.46
CA SER A 240 4.84 -0.86 -5.47
C SER A 240 5.93 -0.96 -4.40
N ALA A 241 5.76 -1.81 -3.38
CA ALA A 241 6.76 -1.98 -2.34
C ALA A 241 7.82 -3.00 -2.79
N ILE A 242 9.07 -2.74 -2.43
CA ILE A 242 10.24 -3.57 -2.78
C ILE A 242 10.52 -4.53 -1.62
N VAL A 243 10.36 -5.83 -1.84
CA VAL A 243 10.77 -6.83 -0.84
C VAL A 243 12.30 -6.89 -0.78
N THR A 244 12.84 -6.69 0.41
CA THR A 244 14.27 -6.68 0.72
C THR A 244 14.62 -7.84 1.65
N PRO A 245 15.88 -8.34 1.69
CA PRO A 245 16.27 -9.43 2.60
C PRO A 245 16.00 -9.12 4.08
N GLY A 246 16.07 -7.84 4.44
CA GLY A 246 15.69 -7.35 5.76
C GLY A 246 15.98 -5.86 5.84
N ALA A 247 15.09 -5.09 6.47
CA ALA A 247 15.21 -3.64 6.53
C ALA A 247 16.51 -3.20 7.22
N VAL A 248 16.81 -3.75 8.40
CA VAL A 248 17.99 -3.36 9.19
C VAL A 248 19.31 -3.70 8.49
N GLY A 249 19.36 -4.81 7.74
CA GLY A 249 20.52 -5.15 6.90
C GLY A 249 20.62 -4.30 5.62
N THR A 250 19.50 -3.80 5.11
CA THR A 250 19.46 -2.93 3.93
C THR A 250 19.85 -1.48 4.25
N LEU A 251 19.63 -1.03 5.49
CA LEU A 251 19.97 0.33 5.93
C LEU A 251 21.47 0.69 5.73
N PRO A 252 22.44 -0.14 6.13
CA PRO A 252 23.85 0.08 5.82
C PRO A 252 24.15 0.21 4.31
N GLU A 253 23.55 -0.62 3.47
CA GLU A 253 23.74 -0.58 2.01
C GLU A 253 23.25 0.75 1.41
N LEU A 254 22.09 1.24 1.89
CA LEU A 254 21.58 2.56 1.51
C LEU A 254 22.49 3.69 2.00
N GLN A 255 22.98 3.62 3.24
CA GLN A 255 23.90 4.63 3.76
C GLN A 255 25.21 4.68 2.96
N GLN A 256 25.77 3.52 2.60
CA GLN A 256 26.93 3.43 1.70
C GLN A 256 26.66 4.05 0.32
N ALA A 257 25.42 3.98 -0.16
CA ALA A 257 24.97 4.64 -1.38
C ALA A 257 24.66 6.15 -1.22
N GLY A 258 24.93 6.72 -0.04
CA GLY A 258 24.77 8.15 0.26
C GLY A 258 23.36 8.56 0.71
N PHE A 259 22.56 7.63 1.25
CA PHE A 259 21.30 7.97 1.90
C PHE A 259 21.54 8.41 3.35
N THR A 260 20.98 9.55 3.73
CA THR A 260 20.94 9.98 5.13
C THR A 260 19.91 9.17 5.90
N TYR A 261 20.28 8.64 7.06
CA TYR A 261 19.38 7.91 7.96
C TYR A 261 18.46 8.86 8.75
N ALA A 262 17.20 8.47 8.92
CA ALA A 262 16.20 9.10 9.79
C ALA A 262 15.31 8.03 10.44
N LYS A 263 14.65 8.38 11.55
CA LYS A 263 13.73 7.52 12.30
C LYS A 263 12.53 8.32 12.78
#